data_AF-A0A5R9DT92-F1
#
_entry.id   AF-A0A5R9DT92-F1
#
_cell.length_a   1.000
_cell.length_b   1.000
_cell.length_c   1.000
_cell.angle_alpha   90.00
_cell.angle_beta   90.00
_cell.angle_gamma   90.00
#
_symmetry.space_group_name_H-M   'P 1'
#
loop_
_entity.id
_entity.type
_entity.pdbx_description
1 polymer ?
#
loop_
_entity_poly.entity_id
_entity_poly.type
_entity_poly.pdbx_seq_one_letter_code
_entity_poly.pdbx_strand_id
1 'polypeptide(L)'
;MKKIARTFATIAFILSVLYLIYLYVMIDQSASAKEISLSDQFTVHIVSVGLAFLMNGVGLVFNSRNFVLAGAFFYVVAILQLPGNLFFVAVQALLSVAAFIVGKPERDQFI
;
A
#
# COMPACT_ATOMS: atom_id res chain seq x y z
N MET A 1 0.93 4.36 -17.60
CA MET A 1 -0.25 4.92 -16.91
C MET A 1 -0.53 6.35 -17.37
N LYS A 2 -1.80 6.77 -17.42
CA LYS A 2 -2.19 8.17 -17.61
C LYS A 2 -1.65 9.05 -16.46
N LYS A 3 -1.47 10.35 -16.70
CA LYS A 3 -0.90 11.29 -15.70
C LYS A 3 -1.65 11.23 -14.36
N ILE A 4 -2.97 11.25 -14.41
CA ILE A 4 -3.83 11.19 -13.21
C ILE A 4 -3.71 9.86 -12.45
N ALA A 5 -3.61 8.74 -13.17
CA ALA A 5 -3.38 7.43 -12.56
C ALA A 5 -2.04 7.35 -11.86
N ARG A 6 -1.00 7.92 -12.49
CA ARG A 6 0.34 8.04 -11.89
C ARG A 6 0.30 8.92 -10.64
N THR A 7 -0.46 10.02 -10.62
CA THR A 7 -0.65 10.84 -9.41
C THR A 7 -1.27 10.05 -8.27
N PHE A 8 -2.34 9.28 -8.51
CA PHE A 8 -2.95 8.45 -7.47
C PHE A 8 -1.98 7.39 -6.93
N ALA A 9 -1.24 6.72 -7.81
CA ALA A 9 -0.22 5.76 -7.40
C ALA A 9 0.89 6.42 -6.56
N THR A 10 1.32 7.64 -6.92
CA THR A 10 2.31 8.40 -6.14
C THR A 10 1.79 8.78 -4.76
N ILE A 11 0.54 9.26 -4.66
CA ILE A 11 -0.06 9.59 -3.36
C ILE A 11 -0.17 8.33 -2.50
N ALA A 12 -0.64 7.22 -3.07
CA ALA A 12 -0.70 5.94 -2.38
C ALA A 12 0.68 5.52 -1.86
N PHE A 13 1.71 5.60 -2.70
CA PHE A 13 3.09 5.28 -2.33
C PHE A 13 3.66 6.15 -1.21
N ILE A 14 3.43 7.47 -1.26
CA ILE A 14 3.87 8.40 -0.20
C ILE A 14 3.17 8.05 1.12
N LEU A 15 1.86 7.78 1.08
CA LEU A 15 1.13 7.35 2.27
C LEU A 15 1.71 6.04 2.82
N SER A 16 2.09 5.07 1.98
CA SER A 16 2.73 3.83 2.43
C SER A 16 4.03 4.08 3.18
N VAL A 17 4.87 4.99 2.67
CA VAL A 17 6.13 5.39 3.32
C VAL A 17 5.85 5.99 4.69
N LEU A 18 4.91 6.94 4.78
CA LEU A 18 4.53 7.56 6.05
C LEU A 18 3.99 6.52 7.04
N TYR A 19 3.22 5.54 6.56
CA TYR A 19 2.70 4.48 7.41
C TYR A 19 3.78 3.54 7.94
N LEU A 20 4.71 3.14 7.08
CA LEU A 20 5.83 2.28 7.48
C LEU A 20 6.72 2.98 8.50
N ILE A 21 6.95 4.29 8.36
CA ILE A 21 7.66 5.09 9.36
C ILE A 21 6.88 5.11 10.68
N TYR A 22 5.57 5.33 10.64
CA TYR A 22 4.73 5.28 11.84
C TYR A 22 4.81 3.92 12.54
N LEU A 23 4.69 2.81 11.80
CA LEU A 23 4.82 1.46 12.34
C LEU A 23 6.21 1.22 12.95
N TYR A 24 7.27 1.70 12.31
CA TYR A 24 8.63 1.62 12.84
C TYR A 24 8.78 2.34 14.18
N VAL A 25 8.31 3.59 14.27
CA VAL A 25 8.34 4.38 15.52
C VAL A 25 7.54 3.70 16.61
N MET A 26 6.39 3.10 16.28
CA MET A 26 5.56 2.38 17.24
C MET A 26 6.30 1.16 17.82
N ILE A 27 6.96 0.37 16.96
CA ILE A 27 7.78 -0.77 17.40
C ILE A 27 8.93 -0.31 18.28
N ASP A 28 9.65 0.75 17.90
CA ASP A 28 10.78 1.28 18.66
C ASP A 28 10.38 1.75 20.08
N GLN A 29 9.22 2.41 20.19
CA GLN A 29 8.67 2.84 21.48
C GLN A 29 8.25 1.65 22.35
N SER A 30 7.56 0.66 21.79
CA SER A 30 7.20 -0.56 22.54
C SER A 30 8.45 -1.33 23.01
N ALA A 31 9.52 -1.31 22.21
CA ALA A 31 10.77 -2.01 22.53
C ALA A 31 11.45 -1.37 23.74
N SER A 32 11.50 -0.05 23.74
CA SER A 32 12.03 0.77 24.82
C SER A 32 11.24 0.60 26.13
N ALA A 33 9.93 0.36 26.03
CA ALA A 33 9.07 0.07 27.18
C ALA A 33 9.18 -1.39 27.69
N LYS A 34 9.97 -2.25 27.04
CA LYS A 34 10.09 -3.70 27.36
C LYS A 34 8.78 -4.48 27.24
N GLU A 35 7.79 -3.95 26.52
CA GLU A 35 6.44 -4.53 26.37
C GLU A 35 6.28 -5.42 25.12
N ILE A 36 7.34 -5.67 24.35
CA ILE A 36 7.15 -6.34 23.05
C ILE A 36 6.94 -7.85 23.19
N SER A 37 5.68 -8.26 23.05
CA SER A 37 5.30 -9.41 22.24
C SER A 37 4.59 -8.91 20.97
N LEU A 38 5.31 -8.79 19.85
CA LEU A 38 4.70 -8.55 18.54
C LEU A 38 3.82 -9.76 18.23
N SER A 39 2.50 -9.56 18.10
CA SER A 39 1.63 -10.64 17.67
C SER A 39 1.97 -11.04 16.23
N ASP A 40 1.77 -12.31 15.90
CA ASP A 40 1.95 -12.80 14.53
C ASP A 40 1.11 -11.97 13.55
N GLN A 41 -0.11 -11.62 13.94
CA GLN A 41 -1.02 -10.78 13.17
C GLN A 41 -0.46 -9.40 12.85
N PHE A 42 0.24 -8.76 13.79
CA PHE A 42 0.89 -7.47 13.56
C PHE A 42 2.11 -7.58 12.64
N THR A 43 2.89 -8.66 12.77
CA THR A 43 4.01 -8.94 11.87
C THR A 43 3.53 -9.12 10.42
N VAL A 44 2.48 -9.93 10.22
CA VAL A 44 1.92 -10.13 8.88
C VAL A 44 1.32 -8.82 8.32
N HIS A 45 0.75 -7.96 9.17
CA HIS A 45 0.30 -6.63 8.77
C HIS A 45 1.44 -5.77 8.22
N ILE A 46 2.57 -5.68 8.94
CA ILE A 46 3.75 -4.93 8.47
C ILE A 46 4.25 -5.48 7.13
N VAL A 47 4.36 -6.81 7.01
CA VAL A 47 4.82 -7.45 5.77
C VAL A 47 3.87 -7.13 4.62
N SER A 48 2.57 -7.20 4.83
CA SER A 48 1.56 -6.89 3.81
C SER A 48 1.65 -5.43 3.35
N VAL A 49 1.77 -4.48 4.29
CA VAL A 49 1.98 -3.06 3.97
C VAL A 49 3.32 -2.86 3.24
N GLY A 50 4.38 -3.53 3.66
CA GLY A 50 5.70 -3.47 3.03
C GLY A 50 5.69 -3.98 1.59
N LEU A 51 5.03 -5.11 1.34
CA LEU A 51 4.82 -5.63 -0.01
C LEU A 51 3.96 -4.68 -0.86
N ALA A 52 2.91 -4.10 -0.29
CA ALA A 52 2.09 -3.11 -0.97
C ALA A 52 2.88 -1.86 -1.38
N PHE A 53 3.75 -1.37 -0.48
CA PHE A 53 4.70 -0.30 -0.75
C PHE A 53 5.63 -0.64 -1.92
N LEU A 54 6.24 -1.84 -1.92
CA LEU A 54 7.11 -2.29 -2.99
C LEU A 54 6.37 -2.39 -4.33
N MET A 55 5.17 -2.96 -4.33
CA MET A 55 4.36 -3.10 -5.54
C MET A 55 3.95 -1.74 -6.12
N ASN A 56 3.58 -0.77 -5.28
CA ASN A 56 3.32 0.60 -5.73
C ASN A 56 4.57 1.28 -6.28
N GLY A 57 5.73 1.09 -5.64
CA GLY A 57 7.02 1.60 -6.11
C GLY A 57 7.41 1.03 -7.48
N VAL A 58 7.34 -0.30 -7.62
CA VAL A 58 7.58 -1.00 -8.90
C VAL A 58 6.59 -0.51 -9.96
N GLY A 59 5.31 -0.38 -9.62
CA GLY A 59 4.28 0.15 -10.52
C GLY A 59 4.57 1.57 -11.01
N LEU A 60 5.12 2.43 -10.15
CA LEU A 60 5.55 3.78 -10.50
C LEU A 60 6.80 3.79 -11.40
N VAL A 61 7.80 2.95 -11.10
CA VAL A 61 9.06 2.86 -11.87
C VAL A 61 8.81 2.30 -13.27
N PHE A 62 8.07 1.20 -13.37
CA PHE A 62 7.77 0.55 -14.65
C PHE A 62 6.52 1.11 -15.34
N ASN A 63 5.91 2.16 -14.78
CA ASN A 63 4.69 2.78 -15.30
C ASN A 63 3.54 1.77 -15.54
N SER A 64 3.45 0.75 -14.68
CA SER A 64 2.57 -0.41 -14.82
C SER A 64 1.48 -0.39 -13.75
N ARG A 65 0.23 -0.22 -14.21
CA ARG A 65 -0.96 -0.22 -13.36
C ARG A 65 -1.23 -1.57 -12.67
N ASN A 66 -0.75 -2.67 -13.25
CA ASN A 66 -1.01 -4.01 -12.72
C ASN A 66 -0.25 -4.23 -11.41
N PHE A 67 0.97 -3.69 -11.30
CA PHE A 67 1.71 -3.71 -10.05
C PHE A 67 1.06 -2.82 -8.99
N VAL A 68 0.53 -1.65 -9.36
CA VAL A 68 -0.23 -0.80 -8.43
C VAL A 68 -1.50 -1.52 -7.93
N LEU A 69 -2.19 -2.27 -8.80
CA LEU A 69 -3.32 -3.10 -8.38
C LEU A 69 -2.90 -4.24 -7.45
N ALA A 70 -1.78 -4.91 -7.72
CA ALA A 70 -1.22 -5.91 -6.80
C ALA A 70 -0.97 -5.31 -5.41
N GLY A 71 -0.45 -4.08 -5.34
CA GLY A 71 -0.32 -3.34 -4.08
C GLY A 71 -1.65 -3.12 -3.36
N ALA A 72 -2.72 -2.83 -4.11
CA ALA A 72 -4.07 -2.71 -3.54
C ALA A 72 -4.54 -3.99 -2.83
N PHE A 73 -4.28 -5.17 -3.40
CA PHE A 73 -4.63 -6.44 -2.77
C PHE A 73 -3.88 -6.65 -1.45
N PHE A 74 -2.59 -6.30 -1.40
CA PHE A 74 -1.82 -6.38 -0.17
C PHE A 74 -2.33 -5.41 0.92
N TYR A 75 -2.84 -4.22 0.55
CA TYR A 75 -3.52 -3.36 1.53
C TYR A 75 -4.81 -3.97 2.05
N VAL A 76 -5.60 -4.65 1.22
CA VAL A 76 -6.81 -5.35 1.69
C VAL A 76 -6.44 -6.45 2.69
N VAL A 77 -5.41 -7.23 2.38
CA VAL A 77 -4.88 -8.25 3.30
C VAL A 77 -4.41 -7.62 4.62
N ALA A 78 -3.72 -6.48 4.55
CA ALA A 78 -3.31 -5.72 5.73
C ALA A 78 -4.51 -5.24 6.58
N ILE A 79 -5.60 -4.75 5.96
CA ILE A 79 -6.82 -4.34 6.67
C ILE A 79 -7.44 -5.50 7.44
N LEU A 80 -7.50 -6.69 6.83
CA LEU A 80 -8.05 -7.89 7.49
C LEU A 80 -7.23 -8.29 8.71
N GLN A 81 -5.91 -8.07 8.67
CA GLN A 81 -5.02 -8.36 9.78
C GLN A 81 -5.12 -7.32 10.89
N LEU A 82 -5.44 -6.06 10.60
CA LEU A 82 -5.53 -5.06 11.66
C LEU A 82 -6.62 -4.03 11.39
N PRO A 83 -7.89 -4.38 11.68
CA PRO A 83 -9.03 -3.53 11.35
C PRO A 83 -9.06 -2.21 12.12
N GLY A 84 -8.33 -2.09 13.25
CA GLY A 84 -8.17 -0.82 13.96
C GLY A 84 -7.46 0.27 13.15
N ASN A 85 -6.60 -0.10 12.19
CA ASN A 85 -5.86 0.82 11.33
C ASN A 85 -6.50 0.99 9.94
N LEU A 86 -7.78 0.63 9.82
CA LEU A 86 -8.50 0.54 8.57
C LEU A 86 -8.51 1.86 7.78
N PHE A 87 -8.66 3.00 8.44
CA PHE A 87 -8.78 4.27 7.72
C PHE A 87 -7.55 4.59 6.86
N PHE A 88 -6.35 4.43 7.43
CA PHE A 88 -5.11 4.79 6.74
C PHE A 88 -4.80 3.85 5.57
N VAL A 89 -4.94 2.55 5.82
CA VAL A 89 -4.65 1.50 4.83
C VAL A 89 -5.75 1.43 3.75
N ALA A 90 -7.01 1.72 4.09
CA ALA A 90 -8.11 1.77 3.12
C ALA A 90 -7.93 2.91 2.11
N VAL A 91 -7.47 4.09 2.55
CA VAL A 91 -7.19 5.19 1.61
C VAL A 91 -6.11 4.79 0.60
N GLN A 92 -5.05 4.10 1.03
CA GLN A 92 -4.00 3.58 0.15
C GLN A 92 -4.54 2.56 -0.84
N ALA A 93 -5.39 1.63 -0.38
CA ALA A 93 -6.06 0.64 -1.22
C ALA A 93 -6.93 1.32 -2.28
N LEU A 94 -7.78 2.26 -1.88
CA LEU A 94 -8.68 2.98 -2.77
C LEU A 94 -7.93 3.79 -3.83
N LEU A 95 -6.86 4.49 -3.45
CA LEU A 95 -6.01 5.23 -4.39
C LEU A 95 -5.31 4.30 -5.39
N SER A 96 -4.85 3.13 -4.92
CA SER A 96 -4.21 2.12 -5.78
C SER A 96 -5.20 1.51 -6.78
N VAL A 97 -6.44 1.24 -6.34
CA VAL A 97 -7.54 0.82 -7.23
C VAL A 97 -7.91 1.94 -8.22
N ALA A 98 -8.03 3.18 -7.76
CA ALA A 98 -8.33 4.33 -8.62
C ALA A 98 -7.24 4.52 -9.69
N ALA A 99 -5.97 4.38 -9.32
CA ALA A 99 -4.84 4.40 -10.26
C ALA A 99 -4.97 3.31 -11.33
N PHE A 100 -5.42 2.11 -10.96
CA PHE A 100 -5.65 1.03 -11.91
C PHE A 100 -6.81 1.31 -12.88
N ILE A 101 -7.95 1.74 -12.36
CA ILE A 101 -9.17 2.02 -13.12
C ILE A 101 -8.92 3.15 -14.13
N VAL A 102 -8.41 4.29 -13.66
CA VAL A 102 -8.17 5.46 -14.49
C VAL A 102 -6.92 5.28 -15.37
N GLY A 103 -6.05 4.32 -15.01
CA GLY A 103 -4.84 3.96 -15.76
C GLY A 103 -5.09 3.16 -17.03
N LYS A 104 -6.36 2.85 -17.38
CA LYS A 104 -6.71 2.14 -18.63
C LYS A 104 -6.05 2.79 -19.86
N PRO A 105 -5.36 2.01 -20.70
CA PRO A 105 -4.88 2.51 -21.98
C PRO A 105 -6.08 2.81 -22.89
N GLU A 106 -5.97 3.85 -23.71
CA GLU A 106 -6.92 4.14 -24.80
C GLU A 106 -6.91 3.08 -25.92
N ARG A 107 -5.98 2.11 -25.86
CA ARG A 107 -5.70 1.14 -26.92
C ARG A 107 -6.07 -0.31 -26.57
N ASP A 108 -7.22 -0.50 -25.92
CA ASP A 108 -7.91 -1.80 -26.00
C ASP A 108 -8.91 -1.79 -27.19
N GLN A 109 -8.60 -1.05 -28.27
CA GLN A 109 -9.37 -0.96 -29.53
C GLN A 109 -8.80 -1.80 -30.69
N PHE A 110 -7.76 -2.60 -30.43
CA PHE A 110 -7.21 -3.52 -31.43
C PHE A 110 -7.02 -4.90 -30.78
N ILE A 111 -8.14 -5.55 -30.48
CA ILE A 111 -8.25 -7.02 -30.59
C ILE A 111 -9.32 -7.27 -31.64
#